data_AF-A0A834EB48-F1
#
_entry.id   AF-A0A834EB48-F1
#
_cell.length_a   1.000
_cell.length_b   1.000
_cell.length_c   1.000
_cell.angle_alpha   90.00
_cell.angle_beta   90.00
_cell.angle_gamma   90.00
#
_symmetry.space_group_name_H-M   'P 1'
#
loop_
_entity.id
_entity.type
_entity.pdbx_description
1 polymer ?
#
loop_
_entity_poly.entity_id
_entity_poly.type
_entity_poly.pdbx_seq_one_letter_code
_entity_poly.pdbx_strand_id
1 'polypeptide(L)'
;MKACFSLGWVRYKGSAPCRSHGRSVRGECARQKRRRKCLSRLKRMEESHQEATEKEVERILGLLQTYFREDPNTPMSFFDFVIDPHSFPRTVENIFHVSFIVRDGFARIKLDQDRLPIIEPVNISEENEGVDQNTQIRNQGIIALSYHDWKEIVKTFEISEPVIIPSQSQQRPST
;
A
#
# COMPACT_ATOMS: atom_id res chain seq x y z
N MET A 1 61.51 -7.79 -63.45
CA MET A 1 61.36 -7.43 -64.87
C MET A 1 59.99 -6.79 -65.07
N LYS A 2 59.96 -5.67 -65.81
CA LYS A 2 58.79 -5.13 -66.54
C LYS A 2 58.34 -6.23 -67.57
N ALA A 3 57.16 -6.35 -68.15
CA ALA A 3 56.05 -5.47 -68.55
C ALA A 3 54.83 -6.42 -68.86
N CYS A 4 53.57 -6.06 -68.63
CA CYS A 4 52.60 -5.35 -69.50
C CYS A 4 52.08 -6.14 -70.72
N PHE A 5 50.75 -6.34 -70.82
CA PHE A 5 49.85 -6.23 -71.99
C PHE A 5 48.41 -6.57 -71.50
N SER A 6 47.51 -5.62 -71.27
CA SER A 6 46.56 -4.95 -72.20
C SER A 6 45.32 -5.78 -72.56
N LEU A 7 44.14 -5.29 -72.14
CA LEU A 7 42.93 -4.97 -72.93
C LEU A 7 41.65 -5.20 -72.11
N GLY A 8 40.82 -4.17 -72.00
CA GLY A 8 39.49 -4.28 -71.42
C GLY A 8 38.88 -2.95 -70.97
N TRP A 9 38.55 -2.09 -71.93
CA TRP A 9 37.69 -0.94 -71.68
C TRP A 9 36.26 -1.41 -71.44
N VAL A 10 35.71 -1.23 -70.23
CA VAL A 10 34.26 -1.08 -70.05
C VAL A 10 34.01 0.14 -69.16
N ARG A 11 33.32 1.10 -69.77
CA ARG A 11 32.90 2.38 -69.22
C ARG A 11 31.53 2.18 -68.57
N TYR A 12 31.45 2.21 -67.24
CA TYR A 12 30.18 2.42 -66.53
C TYR A 12 30.21 3.79 -65.83
N LYS A 13 29.41 4.72 -66.33
CA LYS A 13 29.02 5.94 -65.62
C LYS A 13 27.75 5.63 -64.83
N GLY A 14 27.74 5.96 -63.54
CA GLY A 14 26.53 5.89 -62.71
C GLY A 14 26.81 6.27 -61.26
N SER A 15 26.73 7.55 -60.96
CA SER A 15 26.81 8.14 -59.62
C SER A 15 25.63 7.70 -58.72
N ALA A 16 25.90 7.41 -57.44
CA ALA A 16 25.11 7.92 -56.30
C ALA A 16 25.72 7.47 -54.95
N PRO A 17 25.89 8.40 -53.99
CA PRO A 17 26.14 8.06 -52.59
C PRO A 17 24.82 7.94 -51.79
N CYS A 18 24.88 7.10 -50.75
CA CYS A 18 24.01 7.05 -49.56
C CYS A 18 22.56 6.52 -49.72
N ARG A 19 22.23 5.51 -48.90
CA ARG A 19 20.96 5.45 -48.14
C ARG A 19 21.02 4.42 -47.00
N SER A 20 21.52 4.87 -45.85
CA SER A 20 21.08 4.34 -44.56
C SER A 20 19.58 4.58 -44.43
N HIS A 21 18.75 3.58 -44.76
CA HIS A 21 17.31 3.67 -44.55
C HIS A 21 17.06 3.67 -43.04
N GLY A 22 16.68 4.86 -42.55
CA GLY A 22 16.41 5.15 -41.16
C GLY A 22 15.36 4.19 -40.59
N ARG A 23 15.71 3.60 -39.46
CA ARG A 23 14.74 3.05 -38.51
C ARG A 23 13.72 4.16 -38.23
N SER A 24 12.44 3.89 -38.50
CA SER A 24 11.37 4.89 -38.50
C SER A 24 11.27 5.61 -37.15
N VAL A 25 11.86 6.80 -37.07
CA VAL A 25 11.81 7.72 -35.91
C VAL A 25 10.36 8.02 -35.49
N ARG A 26 9.43 7.98 -36.46
CA ARG A 26 7.97 8.12 -36.24
C ARG A 26 7.37 6.95 -35.47
N GLY A 27 7.78 5.72 -35.77
CA GLY A 27 7.35 4.52 -35.05
C GLY A 27 7.88 4.48 -33.61
N GLU A 28 9.12 4.91 -33.41
CA GLU A 28 9.75 5.01 -32.07
C GLU A 28 9.11 6.12 -31.23
N CYS A 29 8.82 7.30 -31.80
CA CYS A 29 8.14 8.39 -31.09
C CYS A 29 6.70 8.02 -30.67
N ALA A 30 5.94 7.34 -31.55
CA ALA A 30 4.59 6.87 -31.22
C ALA A 30 4.59 5.81 -30.11
N ARG A 31 5.56 4.87 -30.13
CA ARG A 31 5.77 3.87 -29.07
C ARG A 31 6.19 4.53 -27.73
N GLN A 32 7.09 5.51 -27.77
CA GLN A 32 7.50 6.31 -26.60
C GLN A 32 6.30 7.04 -25.98
N LYS A 33 5.46 7.68 -26.81
CA LYS A 33 4.26 8.41 -26.35
C LYS A 33 3.23 7.48 -25.71
N ARG A 34 3.01 6.28 -26.27
CA ARG A 34 2.14 5.24 -25.67
C ARG A 34 2.66 4.74 -24.32
N ARG A 35 3.97 4.46 -24.19
CA ARG A 35 4.59 4.08 -22.91
C ARG A 35 4.42 5.18 -21.85
N ARG A 36 4.68 6.43 -22.20
CA ARG A 36 4.48 7.59 -21.30
C ARG A 36 3.03 7.70 -20.82
N LYS A 37 2.06 7.56 -21.73
CA LYS A 37 0.62 7.59 -21.39
C LYS A 37 0.21 6.45 -20.47
N CYS A 38 0.75 5.24 -20.68
CA CYS A 38 0.53 4.10 -19.79
C CYS A 38 1.10 4.36 -18.39
N LEU A 39 2.36 4.82 -18.31
CA LEU A 39 3.02 5.13 -17.04
C LEU A 39 2.28 6.21 -16.24
N SER A 40 1.81 7.28 -16.91
CA SER A 40 1.01 8.31 -16.25
C SER A 40 -0.34 7.79 -15.74
N ARG A 41 -0.94 6.78 -16.40
CA ARG A 41 -2.20 6.19 -15.95
C ARG A 41 -1.99 5.32 -14.71
N LEU A 42 -0.92 4.52 -14.69
CA LEU A 42 -0.55 3.72 -13.52
C LEU A 42 -0.28 4.60 -12.31
N LYS A 43 0.52 5.66 -12.49
CA LYS A 43 0.83 6.61 -11.42
C LYS A 43 -0.43 7.24 -10.81
N ARG A 44 -1.38 7.67 -11.65
CA ARG A 44 -2.66 8.22 -11.17
C ARG A 44 -3.52 7.21 -10.40
N MET A 45 -3.47 5.93 -10.77
CA MET A 45 -4.19 4.88 -10.04
C MET A 45 -3.54 4.63 -8.68
N GLU A 46 -2.21 4.54 -8.63
CA GLU A 46 -1.44 4.40 -7.40
C GLU A 46 -1.68 5.56 -6.43
N GLU A 47 -1.60 6.81 -6.92
CA GLU A 47 -1.93 8.01 -6.14
C GLU A 47 -3.36 7.95 -5.57
N SER A 48 -4.34 7.50 -6.37
CA SER A 48 -5.73 7.36 -5.91
C SER A 48 -5.91 6.26 -4.87
N HIS A 49 -5.20 5.14 -4.99
CA HIS A 49 -5.25 4.06 -3.99
C HIS A 49 -4.57 4.48 -2.68
N GLN A 50 -3.47 5.24 -2.79
CA GLN A 50 -2.77 5.80 -1.64
C GLN A 50 -3.67 6.78 -0.88
N GLU A 51 -4.30 7.72 -1.59
CA GLU A 51 -5.24 8.68 -0.99
C GLU A 51 -6.42 7.97 -0.31
N ALA A 52 -6.96 6.91 -0.91
CA ALA A 52 -8.03 6.11 -0.28
C ALA A 52 -7.56 5.42 1.01
N THR A 53 -6.32 4.91 1.01
CA THR A 53 -5.72 4.25 2.18
C THR A 53 -5.50 5.24 3.31
N GLU A 54 -5.01 6.45 3.01
CA GLU A 54 -4.78 7.52 3.99
C GLU A 54 -6.09 7.96 4.65
N LYS A 55 -7.15 8.17 3.86
CA LYS A 55 -8.48 8.50 4.40
C LYS A 55 -9.02 7.43 5.33
N GLU A 56 -8.78 6.16 5.01
CA GLU A 56 -9.25 5.05 5.84
C GLU A 56 -8.46 4.96 7.16
N VAL A 57 -7.14 5.19 7.11
CA VAL A 57 -6.28 5.29 8.29
C VAL A 57 -6.74 6.43 9.22
N GLU A 58 -6.99 7.63 8.67
CA GLU A 58 -7.50 8.77 9.44
C GLU A 58 -8.86 8.48 10.08
N ARG A 59 -9.76 7.84 9.33
CA ARG A 59 -11.10 7.46 9.81
C ARG A 59 -11.02 6.46 10.96
N ILE A 60 -10.20 5.41 10.83
CA ILE A 60 -10.01 4.38 11.85
C ILE A 60 -9.37 4.96 13.11
N LEU A 61 -8.37 5.85 12.96
CA LEU A 61 -7.80 6.58 14.09
C LEU A 61 -8.86 7.42 14.81
N GLY A 62 -9.71 8.12 14.05
CA GLY A 62 -10.83 8.90 14.61
C GLY A 62 -11.82 8.05 15.41
N LEU A 63 -12.13 6.83 14.95
CA LEU A 63 -12.96 5.88 15.71
C LEU A 63 -12.30 5.49 17.03
N LEU A 64 -11.03 5.11 16.99
CA LEU A 64 -10.27 4.73 18.19
C LEU A 64 -10.24 5.89 19.20
N GLN A 65 -9.94 7.10 18.76
CA GLN A 65 -9.93 8.28 19.62
C GLN A 65 -11.31 8.61 20.21
N THR A 66 -12.37 8.39 19.45
CA THR A 66 -13.75 8.63 19.92
C THR A 66 -14.11 7.64 21.02
N TYR A 67 -13.80 6.36 20.84
CA TYR A 67 -14.02 5.33 21.86
C TYR A 67 -13.38 5.68 23.20
N PHE A 68 -12.10 6.09 23.18
CA PHE A 68 -11.37 6.48 24.39
C PHE A 68 -11.83 7.82 24.99
N ARG A 69 -12.49 8.69 24.22
CA ARG A 69 -13.07 9.93 24.74
C ARG A 69 -14.37 9.66 25.48
N GLU A 70 -15.17 8.71 25.00
CA GLU A 70 -16.44 8.32 25.61
C GLU A 70 -16.21 7.49 26.88
N ASP A 71 -15.23 6.58 26.88
CA ASP A 71 -14.85 5.79 28.05
C ASP A 71 -13.31 5.67 28.21
N PRO A 72 -12.67 6.61 28.92
CA PRO A 72 -11.22 6.63 29.09
C PRO A 72 -10.65 5.47 29.92
N ASN A 73 -11.49 4.79 30.72
CA ASN A 73 -11.03 3.77 31.65
C ASN A 73 -11.17 2.34 31.10
N THR A 74 -11.85 2.17 29.97
CA THR A 74 -12.07 0.86 29.37
C THR A 74 -11.00 0.57 28.31
N PRO A 75 -10.12 -0.41 28.55
CA PRO A 75 -9.11 -0.80 27.57
C PRO A 75 -9.80 -1.42 26.34
N MET A 76 -9.42 -0.98 25.14
CA MET A 76 -9.89 -1.58 23.90
C MET A 76 -9.02 -2.78 23.52
N SER A 77 -9.61 -3.97 23.50
CA SER A 77 -8.97 -5.16 22.91
C SER A 77 -8.62 -4.92 21.46
N PHE A 78 -7.41 -5.30 21.07
CA PHE A 78 -6.97 -5.20 19.68
C PHE A 78 -7.85 -6.05 18.76
N PHE A 79 -8.25 -7.24 19.20
CA PHE A 79 -9.10 -8.14 18.40
C PHE A 79 -10.50 -7.56 18.22
N ASP A 80 -11.12 -7.05 19.28
CA ASP A 80 -12.46 -6.45 19.18
C ASP A 80 -12.47 -5.25 18.22
N PHE A 81 -11.35 -4.52 18.15
CA PHE A 81 -11.22 -3.37 17.27
C PHE A 81 -11.05 -3.76 15.78
N VAL A 82 -10.19 -4.73 15.46
CA VAL A 82 -9.79 -5.01 14.06
C VAL A 82 -10.56 -6.15 13.41
N ILE A 83 -11.11 -7.09 14.17
CA ILE A 83 -11.79 -8.26 13.62
C ILE A 83 -13.15 -7.87 13.05
N ASP A 84 -13.37 -8.22 11.78
CA ASP A 84 -14.71 -8.29 11.20
C ASP A 84 -15.17 -9.76 11.27
N PRO A 85 -16.24 -10.08 12.02
CA PRO A 85 -16.72 -11.45 12.20
C PRO A 85 -17.40 -12.05 10.97
N HIS A 86 -17.65 -11.25 9.94
CA HIS A 86 -18.29 -11.62 8.69
C HIS A 86 -17.31 -11.64 7.50
N SER A 87 -16.11 -11.07 7.64
CA SER A 87 -15.15 -10.94 6.55
C SER A 87 -13.68 -11.02 7.00
N PHE A 88 -13.05 -12.18 6.76
CA PHE A 88 -11.61 -12.35 6.94
C PHE A 88 -10.76 -11.36 6.11
N PRO A 89 -11.05 -11.12 4.81
CA PRO A 89 -10.29 -10.11 4.06
C PRO A 89 -10.40 -8.71 4.67
N ARG A 90 -11.58 -8.33 5.18
CA ARG A 90 -11.74 -7.04 5.86
C ARG A 90 -10.93 -6.97 7.15
N THR A 91 -10.88 -8.06 7.91
CA THR A 91 -10.01 -8.15 9.09
C THR A 91 -8.54 -7.89 8.72
N VAL A 92 -8.06 -8.48 7.62
CA VAL A 92 -6.69 -8.26 7.14
C VAL A 92 -6.47 -6.80 6.73
N GLU A 93 -7.43 -6.18 6.04
CA GLU A 93 -7.39 -4.76 5.69
C GLU A 93 -7.37 -3.86 6.93
N ASN A 94 -8.22 -4.14 7.93
CA ASN A 94 -8.26 -3.42 9.20
C ASN A 94 -6.92 -3.49 9.93
N ILE A 95 -6.32 -4.68 10.04
CA ILE A 95 -5.00 -4.87 10.64
C ILE A 95 -3.95 -4.08 9.88
N PHE A 96 -4.01 -4.06 8.54
CA PHE A 96 -3.10 -3.29 7.71
C PHE A 96 -3.21 -1.78 7.97
N HIS A 97 -4.43 -1.23 8.04
CA HIS A 97 -4.63 0.18 8.39
C HIS A 97 -4.13 0.52 9.80
N VAL A 98 -4.46 -0.31 10.80
CA VAL A 98 -3.99 -0.11 12.18
C VAL A 98 -2.47 -0.20 12.27
N SER A 99 -1.83 -1.04 11.45
CA SER A 99 -0.37 -1.11 11.40
C SER A 99 0.27 0.23 11.00
N PHE A 100 -0.36 1.01 10.13
CA PHE A 100 0.10 2.36 9.79
C PHE A 100 -0.08 3.33 10.95
N ILE A 101 -1.22 3.26 11.65
CA ILE A 101 -1.48 4.10 12.84
C ILE A 101 -0.41 3.87 13.90
N VAL A 102 -0.06 2.61 14.17
CA VAL A 102 0.96 2.25 15.17
C VAL A 102 2.36 2.61 14.68
N ARG A 103 2.68 2.33 13.41
CA ARG A 103 3.98 2.66 12.81
C ARG A 103 4.26 4.17 12.84
N ASP A 104 3.23 4.97 12.58
CA ASP A 104 3.35 6.43 12.50
C ASP A 104 3.23 7.08 13.90
N GLY A 105 3.07 6.28 14.97
CA GLY A 105 3.14 6.72 16.37
C GLY A 105 1.84 7.27 16.94
N PHE A 106 0.72 7.16 16.21
CA PHE A 106 -0.58 7.68 16.64
C PHE A 106 -1.32 6.75 17.61
N ALA A 107 -0.96 5.47 17.65
CA ALA A 107 -1.47 4.49 18.61
C ALA A 107 -0.34 3.55 19.06
N ARG A 108 -0.54 2.89 20.20
CA ARG A 108 0.36 1.86 20.70
C ARG A 108 -0.42 0.60 21.09
N ILE A 109 0.24 -0.54 20.94
CA ILE A 109 -0.26 -1.84 21.40
C ILE A 109 0.56 -2.25 22.62
N LYS A 110 -0.14 -2.60 23.70
CA LYS A 110 0.43 -3.16 24.93
C LYS A 110 -0.33 -4.43 25.31
N LEU A 111 0.21 -5.18 26.26
CA LEU A 111 -0.47 -6.33 26.82
C LEU A 111 -1.17 -5.93 28.12
N ASP A 112 -2.39 -6.41 28.33
CA ASP A 112 -3.11 -6.27 29.59
C ASP A 112 -2.64 -7.30 30.64
N GLN A 113 -3.38 -7.40 31.76
CA GLN A 113 -3.08 -8.31 32.86
C GLN A 113 -3.17 -9.79 32.44
N ASP A 114 -4.05 -10.11 31.49
CA ASP A 114 -4.25 -11.45 30.93
C ASP A 114 -3.30 -11.76 29.77
N ARG A 115 -2.40 -10.82 29.46
CA ARG A 115 -1.46 -10.85 28.33
C ARG A 115 -2.16 -10.83 26.98
N LEU A 116 -3.34 -10.23 26.90
CA LEU A 116 -4.05 -9.99 25.66
C LEU A 116 -3.67 -8.61 25.10
N PRO A 117 -3.57 -8.49 23.76
CA PRO A 117 -3.20 -7.23 23.13
C PRO A 117 -4.35 -6.23 23.24
N ILE A 118 -4.04 -5.05 23.77
CA ILE A 118 -4.93 -3.89 23.81
C ILE A 118 -4.30 -2.74 23.03
N ILE A 119 -5.15 -1.93 22.38
CA ILE A 119 -4.75 -0.78 21.57
C ILE A 119 -5.24 0.51 22.21
N GLU A 120 -4.37 1.51 22.27
CA GLU A 120 -4.72 2.84 22.79
C GLU A 120 -4.11 3.96 21.94
N PRO A 121 -4.81 5.10 21.78
CA PRO A 121 -4.27 6.26 21.09
C PRO A 121 -3.12 6.88 21.90
N VAL A 122 -2.14 7.46 21.23
CA VAL A 122 -1.05 8.22 21.87
C VAL A 122 -1.46 9.68 21.98
N ASN A 123 -1.61 10.19 23.19
CA ASN A 123 -1.83 11.61 23.44
C ASN A 123 -0.50 12.37 23.39
N ILE A 124 -0.37 13.30 22.45
CA ILE A 124 0.83 14.14 22.27
C ILE A 124 1.10 15.02 23.52
N SER A 125 0.08 15.27 24.34
CA SER A 125 0.16 16.10 25.55
C SER A 125 0.92 15.45 26.71
N GLU A 126 1.04 14.11 26.76
CA GLU A 126 1.58 13.36 27.90
C GLU A 126 3.07 13.00 27.75
N GLU A 127 3.69 13.33 26.61
CA GLU A 127 5.09 12.95 26.30
C GLU A 127 6.15 13.78 27.06
N ASN A 128 5.74 14.76 27.88
CA ASN A 128 6.67 15.58 28.67
C ASN A 128 7.05 14.98 30.03
N GLU A 129 6.42 13.89 30.47
CA GLU A 129 6.72 13.28 31.78
C GLU A 129 7.24 11.84 31.65
N GLY A 130 8.53 11.73 31.30
CA GLY A 130 9.39 10.73 31.92
C GLY A 130 9.36 9.28 31.40
N VAL A 131 8.97 9.03 30.14
CA VAL A 131 9.11 7.68 29.56
C VAL A 131 10.42 7.60 28.76
N ASP A 132 11.34 6.75 29.22
CA ASP A 132 12.58 6.42 28.55
C ASP A 132 12.38 6.23 27.04
N GLN A 133 12.97 7.13 26.24
CA GLN A 133 13.03 7.07 24.78
C GLN A 133 13.68 5.76 24.27
N ASN A 134 14.30 4.99 25.17
CA ASN A 134 14.93 3.71 24.90
C ASN A 134 14.01 2.49 25.11
N THR A 135 12.78 2.67 25.64
CA THR A 135 11.77 1.58 25.75
C THR A 135 10.72 1.68 24.64
N GLN A 136 10.69 2.81 23.93
CA GLN A 136 10.03 3.00 22.63
C GLN A 136 10.71 2.19 21.50
N ILE A 137 11.53 1.19 21.85
CA ILE A 137 12.00 0.15 20.93
C ILE A 137 10.75 -0.56 20.41
N ARG A 138 10.21 0.00 19.31
CA ARG A 138 9.65 -0.74 18.19
C ARG A 138 8.91 -1.98 18.64
N ASN A 139 7.72 -1.82 19.22
CA ASN A 139 6.74 -2.91 19.35
C ASN A 139 6.26 -3.30 17.93
N GLN A 140 7.18 -3.80 17.11
CA GLN A 140 6.92 -4.45 15.83
C GLN A 140 6.38 -5.84 16.17
N GLY A 141 5.09 -5.89 16.50
CA GLY A 141 4.36 -7.14 16.64
C GLY A 141 4.11 -7.73 15.26
N ILE A 142 4.61 -8.94 15.01
CA ILE A 142 4.19 -9.72 13.84
C ILE A 142 2.92 -10.46 14.23
N ILE A 143 1.80 -10.12 13.59
CA ILE A 143 0.54 -10.84 13.76
C ILE A 143 0.46 -11.88 12.65
N ALA A 144 0.61 -13.15 13.01
CA ALA A 144 0.27 -14.26 12.14
C ALA A 144 -1.22 -14.60 12.36
N LEU A 145 -2.03 -14.44 11.30
CA LEU A 145 -3.46 -14.71 11.36
C LEU A 145 -3.87 -15.56 10.16
N SER A 146 -4.17 -16.84 10.40
CA SER A 146 -4.81 -17.69 9.41
C SER A 146 -6.33 -17.53 9.43
N TYR A 147 -7.00 -18.04 8.40
CA TYR A 147 -8.47 -18.09 8.37
C TYR A 147 -9.06 -18.93 9.52
N HIS A 148 -8.35 -19.97 9.96
CA HIS A 148 -8.75 -20.76 11.12
C HIS A 148 -8.63 -19.94 12.41
N ASP A 149 -7.50 -19.25 12.59
CA ASP A 149 -7.27 -18.40 13.76
C ASP A 149 -8.33 -17.30 13.85
N TRP A 150 -8.69 -16.67 12.72
CA TRP A 150 -9.77 -15.70 12.65
C TRP A 150 -11.11 -16.26 13.16
N LYS A 151 -11.50 -17.48 12.72
CA LYS A 151 -12.73 -18.11 13.21
C LYS A 151 -12.71 -18.39 14.72
N GLU A 152 -11.57 -18.90 15.21
CA GLU A 152 -11.42 -19.19 16.62
C GLU A 152 -11.42 -17.90 17.46
N ILE A 153 -10.83 -16.82 16.98
CA ILE A 153 -10.87 -15.51 17.62
C ILE A 153 -12.31 -14.99 17.68
N VAL A 154 -13.04 -14.98 16.56
CA VAL A 154 -14.45 -14.55 16.52
C VAL A 154 -15.29 -15.32 17.54
N LYS A 155 -15.06 -16.64 17.64
CA LYS A 155 -15.78 -17.49 18.60
C LYS A 155 -15.35 -17.26 20.04
N THR A 156 -14.06 -17.14 20.31
CA THR A 156 -13.49 -17.06 21.67
C THR A 156 -13.78 -15.71 22.31
N PHE A 157 -13.74 -14.63 21.52
CA PHE A 157 -14.01 -13.27 21.97
C PHE A 157 -15.49 -12.86 21.76
N GLU A 158 -16.34 -13.79 21.28
CA GLU A 158 -17.77 -13.57 21.05
C GLU A 158 -18.06 -12.32 20.21
N ILE A 159 -17.20 -12.04 19.23
CA ILE A 159 -17.29 -10.84 18.39
C ILE A 159 -18.46 -11.03 17.42
N SER A 160 -19.54 -10.30 17.67
CA SER A 160 -20.76 -10.38 16.87
C SER A 160 -20.85 -9.30 15.80
N GLU A 161 -20.30 -8.11 16.06
CA GLU A 161 -20.38 -6.94 15.18
C GLU A 161 -19.00 -6.28 14.98
N PRO A 162 -18.68 -5.77 13.79
CA PRO A 162 -17.42 -5.07 13.53
C PRO A 162 -17.43 -3.64 14.11
N VAL A 163 -16.37 -3.26 14.82
CA VAL A 163 -16.16 -1.86 15.24
C VAL A 163 -15.85 -0.96 14.04
N ILE A 164 -14.99 -1.42 13.13
CA ILE A 164 -14.63 -0.69 11.92
C ILE A 164 -15.68 -0.98 10.84
N ILE A 165 -16.73 -0.15 10.82
CA ILE A 165 -17.77 -0.22 9.79
C ILE A 165 -17.18 0.25 8.45
N PRO A 166 -17.36 -0.50 7.34
CA PRO A 166 -16.88 -0.08 6.03
C PRO A 166 -17.48 1.24 5.57
N SER A 167 -16.64 2.09 4.98
CA SER A 167 -17.10 3.28 4.29
C SER A 167 -17.96 2.86 3.09
N GLN A 168 -19.18 3.40 2.99
CA GLN A 168 -20.09 3.15 1.87
C GLN A 168 -19.49 3.76 0.58
N SER A 169 -18.58 3.05 -0.07
CA SER A 169 -18.05 3.45 -1.36
C SER A 169 -18.00 2.25 -2.30
N GLN A 170 -18.89 2.31 -3.31
CA GLN A 170 -19.03 1.43 -4.47
C GLN A 170 -19.77 0.10 -4.28
N GLN A 171 -21.05 0.16 -3.89
CA GLN A 171 -22.00 -0.70 -4.60
C GLN A 171 -22.04 -0.23 -6.06
N ARG A 172 -21.39 -0.96 -6.97
CA ARG A 172 -21.70 -0.86 -8.40
C ARG A 172 -23.16 -1.28 -8.56
N PRO A 173 -24.07 -0.44 -9.08
CA PRO A 173 -25.37 -0.92 -9.48
C PRO A 173 -25.15 -1.95 -10.59
N SER A 174 -25.54 -3.19 -10.35
CA SER A 174 -25.70 -4.20 -11.39
C SER A 174 -26.72 -3.67 -12.39
N THR A 175 -26.25 -3.31 -13.58
CA THR A 175 -27.12 -3.09 -14.75
C THR A 175 -27.38 -4.44 -15.40
#